data_AF-A0A401Z8T8-F1
#
_entry.id   AF-A0A401Z8T8-F1
#
_cell.length_a   1.000
_cell.length_b   1.000
_cell.length_c   1.000
_cell.angle_alpha   90.00
_cell.angle_beta   90.00
_cell.angle_gamma   90.00
#
_symmetry.space_group_name_H-M   'P 1'
#
loop_
_entity.id
_entity.type
_entity.pdbx_description
1 polymer ?
#
loop_
_entity_poly.entity_id
_entity_poly.type
_entity_poly.pdbx_seq_one_letter_code
_entity_poly.pdbx_strand_id
1 'polypeptide(L)'
;MIVDEIGGLFAVFDGVGGSAAAEIASQTAANSTREAWKLIMSRNPHRRKIYTFLEDCNKRDLCKILEDLILKSDEQVRTSGAQRAGTDDLATTVALAAFCRRPDSHEYTMVYAHVGDSRVYLLRGDERIKRLTSDDGLLTKLIENQIVNEYHAFRIDQAMRADQLSEVEYNYFRLRGGITQALGGPIPPTIHTNKISIRPGDRILLCTDGIHDNLTDEEIEDILRTSPRSSASRILVESARQRSHEDRTQTIRSKPDDMSAIVLTCRF
;
A
#
# COMPACT_ATOMS: atom_id res chain seq x y z
N MET A 1 -8.67 1.06 5.86
CA MET A 1 -7.92 2.22 5.32
C MET A 1 -7.96 3.43 6.27
N ILE A 2 -7.01 4.37 6.14
CA ILE A 2 -6.96 5.67 6.84
C ILE A 2 -6.77 6.77 5.80
N VAL A 3 -7.59 7.82 5.91
CA VAL A 3 -7.49 9.05 5.11
C VAL A 3 -7.56 10.23 6.09
N ASP A 4 -6.41 10.78 6.46
CA ASP A 4 -6.30 11.96 7.32
C ASP A 4 -5.64 13.11 6.53
N GLU A 5 -6.47 13.86 5.81
CA GLU A 5 -6.03 15.01 4.99
C GLU A 5 -5.51 16.18 5.83
N ILE A 6 -5.80 16.25 7.12
CA ILE A 6 -5.36 17.36 7.98
C ILE A 6 -3.99 17.04 8.59
N GLY A 7 -3.84 15.83 9.13
CA GLY A 7 -2.57 15.32 9.62
C GLY A 7 -1.59 15.06 8.48
N GLY A 8 -2.10 14.69 7.30
CA GLY A 8 -1.34 14.32 6.12
C GLY A 8 -0.90 12.85 6.14
N LEU A 9 -1.69 11.95 6.74
CA LEU A 9 -1.42 10.50 6.81
C LEU A 9 -2.47 9.72 6.02
N PHE A 10 -1.98 8.80 5.19
CA PHE A 10 -2.80 7.90 4.39
C PHE A 10 -2.30 6.47 4.57
N ALA A 11 -3.21 5.52 4.65
CA ALA A 11 -2.85 4.12 4.86
C ALA A 11 -3.86 3.15 4.26
N VAL A 12 -3.37 2.06 3.67
CA VAL A 12 -4.14 0.86 3.38
C VAL A 12 -3.63 -0.29 4.23
N PHE A 13 -4.54 -1.19 4.58
CA PHE A 13 -4.28 -2.39 5.36
C PHE A 13 -5.04 -3.52 4.69
N ASP A 14 -4.41 -4.67 4.54
CA ASP A 14 -5.03 -5.84 3.91
C ASP A 14 -4.97 -7.03 4.85
N GLY A 15 -6.10 -7.69 5.10
CA GLY A 15 -6.16 -8.83 5.99
C GLY A 15 -5.65 -10.08 5.28
N VAL A 16 -4.65 -10.76 5.83
CA VAL A 16 -4.10 -11.98 5.21
C VAL A 16 -5.01 -13.18 5.48
N GLY A 17 -5.41 -13.88 4.41
CA GLY A 17 -6.09 -15.18 4.51
C GLY A 17 -7.62 -15.15 4.44
N GLY A 18 -8.24 -13.99 4.17
CA GLY A 18 -9.69 -13.89 3.88
C GLY A 18 -10.62 -14.42 4.99
N SER A 19 -10.13 -14.45 6.23
CA SER A 19 -10.85 -14.97 7.40
C SER A 19 -11.36 -13.84 8.28
N ALA A 20 -12.27 -14.15 9.22
CA ALA A 20 -12.67 -13.18 10.25
C ALA A 20 -11.48 -12.68 11.08
N ALA A 21 -10.45 -13.51 11.28
CA ALA A 21 -9.21 -13.11 11.96
C ALA A 21 -8.41 -12.08 11.13
N ALA A 22 -8.41 -12.22 9.81
CA ALA A 22 -7.78 -11.28 8.88
C ALA A 22 -8.43 -9.88 8.93
N GLU A 23 -9.77 -9.85 8.97
CA GLU A 23 -10.52 -8.60 9.16
C GLU A 23 -10.19 -7.96 10.52
N ILE A 24 -10.16 -8.76 11.59
CA ILE A 24 -9.76 -8.28 12.92
C ILE A 24 -8.33 -7.72 12.88
N ALA A 25 -7.37 -8.39 12.23
CA ALA A 25 -5.99 -7.92 12.13
C ALA A 25 -5.91 -6.54 11.46
N SER A 26 -6.49 -6.39 10.26
CA SER A 26 -6.45 -5.13 9.51
C SER A 26 -7.15 -3.98 10.24
N GLN A 27 -8.30 -4.26 10.89
CA GLN A 27 -8.99 -3.27 11.73
C GLN A 27 -8.16 -2.88 12.96
N THR A 28 -7.48 -3.84 13.59
CA THR A 28 -6.60 -3.60 14.75
C THR A 28 -5.45 -2.67 14.38
N ALA A 29 -4.75 -2.99 13.29
CA ALA A 29 -3.64 -2.19 12.81
C ALA A 29 -4.09 -0.77 12.43
N ALA A 30 -5.20 -0.64 11.71
CA ALA A 30 -5.75 0.65 11.34
C ALA A 30 -6.13 1.51 12.56
N ASN A 31 -6.76 0.90 13.57
CA ASN A 31 -7.14 1.61 14.79
C ASN A 31 -5.91 2.02 15.62
N SER A 32 -4.94 1.12 15.79
CA SER A 32 -3.68 1.40 16.49
C SER A 32 -2.90 2.55 15.83
N THR A 33 -2.73 2.49 14.50
CA THR A 33 -2.09 3.53 13.71
C THR A 33 -2.80 4.87 13.89
N ARG A 34 -4.14 4.90 13.77
CA ARG A 34 -4.93 6.13 13.88
C ARG A 34 -4.79 6.78 15.26
N GLU A 35 -4.89 6.01 16.34
CA GLU A 35 -4.79 6.56 17.69
C GLU A 35 -3.36 7.02 18.04
N ALA A 36 -2.35 6.26 17.61
CA ALA A 36 -0.96 6.67 17.77
C ALA A 36 -0.64 7.97 16.99
N TRP A 37 -1.11 8.06 15.74
CA TRP A 37 -0.96 9.26 14.92
C TRP A 37 -1.64 10.49 15.54
N LYS A 38 -2.87 10.35 16.02
CA LYS A 38 -3.58 11.42 16.74
C LYS A 38 -2.80 11.92 17.96
N LEU A 39 -2.20 11.03 18.75
CA LEU A 39 -1.36 11.41 19.88
C LEU A 39 -0.11 12.21 19.45
N ILE A 40 0.50 11.82 18.34
CA ILE A 40 1.68 12.51 17.78
C ILE A 40 1.28 13.90 17.23
N MET A 41 0.05 14.05 16.75
CA MET A 41 -0.50 15.33 16.29
C MET A 41 -0.93 16.24 17.44
N SER A 42 -1.59 15.70 18.49
CA SER A 42 -2.13 16.48 19.61
C SER A 42 -1.06 17.14 20.49
N ARG A 43 0.14 16.55 20.55
CA ARG A 43 1.29 17.11 21.28
C ARG A 43 1.85 18.42 20.68
N ASN A 44 1.24 18.98 19.62
CA ASN A 44 1.66 20.25 19.01
C ASN A 44 0.44 21.13 18.62
N PRO A 45 -0.09 21.94 19.54
CA PRO A 45 -1.27 22.77 19.31
C PRO A 45 -1.04 24.03 18.45
N HIS A 46 0.17 24.31 17.98
CA HIS A 46 0.48 25.54 17.21
C HIS A 46 0.13 25.49 15.71
N ARG A 47 -0.63 24.50 15.24
CA ARG A 47 -1.07 24.49 13.84
C ARG A 47 -2.07 25.61 13.56
N ARG A 48 -1.71 26.55 12.69
CA ARG A 48 -2.69 27.40 12.01
C ARG A 48 -3.53 26.50 11.09
N LYS A 49 -4.86 26.66 11.16
CA LYS A 49 -5.92 25.88 10.46
C LYS A 49 -5.86 25.85 8.92
N ILE A 50 -4.76 26.23 8.28
CA ILE A 50 -4.73 26.60 6.86
C ILE A 50 -4.04 25.54 5.98
N TYR A 51 -3.20 24.64 6.53
CA TYR A 51 -2.43 23.69 5.71
C TYR A 51 -2.70 22.21 6.06
N THR A 52 -2.93 21.40 5.02
CA THR A 52 -3.29 19.96 5.02
C THR A 52 -2.12 19.00 5.29
N PHE A 53 -0.96 19.48 5.74
CA PHE A 53 0.27 18.67 5.77
C PHE A 53 1.20 19.11 6.92
N LEU A 54 2.11 18.23 7.36
CA LEU A 54 3.08 18.56 8.42
C LEU A 54 3.97 19.73 8.00
N GLU A 55 4.06 20.79 8.81
CA GLU A 55 4.72 22.05 8.43
C GLU A 55 6.26 22.00 8.43
N ASP A 56 6.89 20.99 9.04
CA ASP A 56 8.34 21.00 9.24
C ASP A 56 8.95 19.60 9.26
N CYS A 57 9.58 19.22 8.13
CA CYS A 57 10.34 17.98 8.00
C CYS A 57 11.68 17.98 8.75
N ASN A 58 12.16 19.12 9.24
CA ASN A 58 13.43 19.22 9.97
C ASN A 58 13.26 19.02 11.48
N LYS A 59 12.04 19.15 12.01
CA LYS A 59 11.73 18.96 13.44
C LYS A 59 11.31 17.55 13.81
N ARG A 60 10.92 16.72 12.83
CA ARG A 60 10.44 15.36 13.08
C ARG A 60 11.00 14.41 12.05
N ASP A 61 11.61 13.34 12.55
CA ASP A 61 11.98 12.21 11.73
C ASP A 61 10.72 11.43 11.35
N LEU A 62 10.12 11.79 10.22
CA LEU A 62 8.88 11.17 9.74
C LEU A 62 9.09 9.71 9.36
N CYS A 63 10.32 9.31 8.95
CA CYS A 63 10.66 7.91 8.72
C CYS A 63 10.50 7.11 10.02
N LYS A 64 11.16 7.58 11.09
CA LYS A 64 11.06 6.95 12.41
C LYS A 64 9.62 6.94 12.95
N ILE A 65 8.85 8.01 12.70
CA ILE A 65 7.44 8.04 13.10
C ILE A 65 6.65 6.93 12.38
N LEU A 66 6.80 6.76 11.07
CA LEU A 66 6.09 5.69 10.36
C LEU A 66 6.52 4.30 10.84
N GLU A 67 7.81 4.10 11.10
CA GLU A 67 8.34 2.84 11.66
C GLU A 67 7.73 2.56 13.04
N ASP A 68 7.70 3.55 13.94
CA ASP A 68 7.10 3.43 15.27
C ASP A 68 5.58 3.13 15.19
N LEU A 69 4.86 3.72 14.22
CA LEU A 69 3.45 3.42 13.98
C LEU A 69 3.23 1.98 13.53
N ILE A 70 4.10 1.46 12.65
CA ILE A 70 4.02 0.08 12.15
C ILE A 70 4.36 -0.90 13.28
N LEU A 71 5.46 -0.69 14.02
CA LEU A 71 5.86 -1.55 15.15
C LEU A 71 4.78 -1.61 16.23
N LYS A 72 4.17 -0.46 16.55
CA LYS A 72 3.06 -0.42 17.51
C LYS A 72 1.82 -1.13 16.98
N SER A 73 1.52 -1.01 15.68
CA SER A 73 0.38 -1.70 15.07
C SER A 73 0.58 -3.21 15.08
N ASP A 74 1.78 -3.66 14.75
CA ASP A 74 2.23 -5.04 14.81
C ASP A 74 2.07 -5.65 16.21
N GLU A 75 2.55 -4.96 17.25
CA GLU A 75 2.34 -5.36 18.65
C GLU A 75 0.86 -5.46 19.02
N GLN A 76 0.05 -4.48 18.60
CA GLN A 76 -1.39 -4.49 18.89
C GLN A 76 -2.14 -5.62 18.19
N VAL A 77 -1.74 -5.98 16.96
CA VAL A 77 -2.29 -7.14 16.24
C VAL A 77 -1.94 -8.43 16.99
N ARG A 78 -0.67 -8.63 17.36
CA ARG A 78 -0.23 -9.82 18.12
C ARG A 78 -0.85 -9.98 19.51
N THR A 79 -1.30 -8.88 20.12
CA THR A 79 -1.82 -8.89 21.49
C THR A 79 -3.34 -8.75 21.49
N SER A 80 -3.85 -7.53 21.49
CA SER A 80 -5.29 -7.24 21.54
C SER A 80 -6.06 -7.77 20.32
N GLY A 81 -5.40 -7.87 19.16
CA GLY A 81 -5.95 -8.47 17.95
C GLY A 81 -6.14 -9.97 18.13
N ALA A 82 -5.09 -10.69 18.49
CA ALA A 82 -5.13 -12.14 18.74
C ALA A 82 -6.17 -12.52 19.79
N GLN A 83 -6.24 -11.76 20.89
CA GLN A 83 -7.26 -11.96 21.93
C GLN A 83 -8.69 -11.82 21.39
N ARG A 84 -8.95 -10.83 20.52
CA ARG A 84 -10.28 -10.63 19.92
C ARG A 84 -10.60 -11.64 18.84
N ALA A 85 -9.60 -12.07 18.08
CA ALA A 85 -9.75 -13.11 17.07
C ALA A 85 -9.92 -14.51 17.68
N GLY A 86 -9.47 -14.72 18.92
CA GLY A 86 -9.46 -16.02 19.57
C GLY A 86 -8.42 -16.98 18.97
N THR A 87 -7.42 -16.44 18.27
CA THR A 87 -6.35 -17.18 17.59
C THR A 87 -5.13 -16.27 17.42
N ASP A 88 -3.94 -16.88 17.40
CA ASP A 88 -2.69 -16.20 17.05
C ASP A 88 -2.43 -16.21 15.53
N ASP A 89 -3.27 -16.92 14.76
CA ASP A 89 -3.23 -16.94 13.29
C ASP A 89 -4.05 -15.78 12.72
N LEU A 90 -3.47 -14.59 12.82
CA LEU A 90 -4.01 -13.36 12.24
C LEU A 90 -2.88 -12.50 11.72
N ALA A 91 -3.04 -11.95 10.53
CA ALA A 91 -2.04 -11.08 9.96
C ALA A 91 -2.64 -10.02 9.04
N THR A 92 -1.92 -8.93 8.86
CA THR A 92 -2.32 -7.88 7.93
C THR A 92 -1.11 -7.18 7.31
N THR A 93 -1.22 -6.76 6.05
CA THR A 93 -0.23 -5.91 5.39
C THR A 93 -0.50 -4.44 5.70
N VAL A 94 0.47 -3.57 5.45
CA VAL A 94 0.31 -2.13 5.57
C VAL A 94 1.12 -1.40 4.52
N ALA A 95 0.53 -0.38 3.91
CA ALA A 95 1.26 0.65 3.18
C ALA A 95 0.82 2.04 3.69
N LEU A 96 1.79 2.83 4.16
CA LEU A 96 1.61 4.16 4.72
C LEU A 96 2.25 5.21 3.81
N ALA A 97 1.63 6.38 3.73
CA ALA A 97 2.22 7.58 3.17
C ALA A 97 1.90 8.78 4.07
N ALA A 98 2.93 9.53 4.44
CA ALA A 98 2.81 10.77 5.18
C ALA A 98 3.52 11.92 4.47
N PHE A 99 2.91 13.10 4.51
CA PHE A 99 3.35 14.26 3.76
C PHE A 99 3.79 15.38 4.69
N CYS A 100 4.96 15.93 4.41
CA CYS A 100 5.51 17.09 5.09
C CYS A 100 5.96 18.16 4.09
N ARG A 101 5.70 19.41 4.41
CA ARG A 101 6.21 20.56 3.67
C ARG A 101 7.68 20.76 3.99
N ARG A 102 8.45 21.16 2.98
CA ARG A 102 9.82 21.63 3.21
C ARG A 102 9.81 23.07 3.73
N PRO A 103 10.50 23.39 4.84
CA PRO A 103 10.51 24.74 5.43
C PRO A 103 10.96 25.82 4.44
N ASP A 104 11.92 25.48 3.57
CA ASP A 104 12.58 26.43 2.68
C ASP A 104 12.06 26.38 1.23
N SER A 105 10.99 25.62 0.95
CA SER A 105 10.42 25.54 -0.40
C SER A 105 8.89 25.37 -0.42
N HIS A 106 8.30 25.50 -1.61
CA HIS A 106 6.90 25.14 -1.88
C HIS A 106 6.76 23.64 -2.20
N GLU A 107 7.81 22.84 -2.00
CA GLU A 107 7.79 21.41 -2.24
C GLU A 107 7.35 20.64 -1.00
N TYR A 108 6.82 19.45 -1.26
CA TYR A 108 6.46 18.50 -0.23
C TYR A 108 7.36 17.29 -0.34
N THR A 109 7.70 16.70 0.79
CA THR A 109 8.30 15.38 0.87
C THR A 109 7.21 14.42 1.30
N MET A 110 7.04 13.34 0.54
CA MET A 110 6.30 12.17 1.00
C MET A 110 7.30 11.19 1.59
N VAL A 111 7.04 10.76 2.82
CA VAL A 111 7.66 9.57 3.40
C VAL A 111 6.63 8.45 3.32
N TYR A 112 7.05 7.29 2.87
CA TYR A 112 6.20 6.11 2.80
C TYR A 112 6.89 4.94 3.47
N ALA A 113 6.10 4.06 4.06
CA ALA A 113 6.58 2.85 4.68
C ALA A 113 5.60 1.70 4.43
N HIS A 114 6.11 0.48 4.25
CA HIS A 114 5.25 -0.68 4.01
C HIS A 114 5.81 -1.97 4.61
N VAL A 115 4.89 -2.91 4.84
CA VAL A 115 5.14 -4.33 5.17
C VAL A 115 4.09 -5.15 4.45
N GLY A 116 4.52 -6.19 3.73
CA GLY A 116 3.65 -7.03 2.91
C GLY A 116 3.65 -6.58 1.45
N ASP A 117 2.56 -6.85 0.75
CA ASP A 117 2.42 -6.64 -0.70
C ASP A 117 1.44 -5.51 -1.08
N SER A 118 0.84 -4.81 -0.11
CA SER A 118 0.18 -3.53 -0.39
C SER A 118 1.15 -2.55 -1.05
N ARG A 119 0.72 -1.86 -2.11
CA ARG A 119 1.60 -1.05 -2.96
C ARG A 119 1.35 0.45 -2.84
N VAL A 120 2.43 1.23 -3.05
CA VAL A 120 2.38 2.67 -3.29
C VAL A 120 2.89 2.96 -4.69
N TYR A 121 2.13 3.74 -5.47
CA TYR A 121 2.49 4.18 -6.82
C TYR A 121 2.54 5.70 -6.93
N LEU A 122 3.41 6.20 -7.81
CA LEU A 122 3.52 7.61 -8.19
C LEU A 122 3.33 7.75 -9.71
N LEU A 123 2.43 8.64 -10.10
CA LEU A 123 2.27 9.12 -11.46
C LEU A 123 2.62 10.60 -11.53
N ARG A 124 3.62 10.96 -12.34
CA ARG A 124 4.16 12.31 -12.44
C ARG A 124 4.07 12.83 -13.86
N GLY A 125 3.22 13.84 -14.08
CA GLY A 125 3.02 14.42 -15.41
C GLY A 125 2.78 13.32 -16.46
N ASP A 126 3.61 13.30 -17.51
CA ASP A 126 3.55 12.32 -18.60
C ASP A 126 4.51 11.12 -18.42
N GLU A 127 5.22 11.02 -17.28
CA GLU A 127 6.07 9.87 -16.96
C GLU A 127 5.21 8.63 -16.70
N ARG A 128 5.70 7.43 -17.04
CA ARG A 128 5.05 6.16 -16.70
C ARG A 128 4.84 6.04 -15.21
N ILE A 129 3.77 5.33 -14.81
CA ILE A 129 3.53 5.07 -13.39
C ILE A 129 4.72 4.32 -12.78
N LYS A 130 5.12 4.73 -11.58
CA LYS A 130 6.22 4.11 -10.85
C LYS A 130 5.70 3.47 -9.57
N ARG A 131 5.87 2.16 -9.43
CA ARG A 131 5.75 1.47 -8.13
C ARG A 131 6.90 1.91 -7.23
N LEU A 132 6.57 2.40 -6.04
CA LEU A 132 7.53 2.90 -5.04
C LEU A 132 7.91 1.84 -4.00
N THR A 133 7.03 0.86 -3.78
CA THR A 133 7.22 -0.27 -2.85
C THR A 133 7.82 -1.48 -3.55
N SER A 134 8.38 -2.39 -2.75
CA SER A 134 8.80 -3.72 -3.17
C SER A 134 8.09 -4.73 -2.29
N ASP A 135 7.28 -5.60 -2.88
CA ASP A 135 6.40 -6.49 -2.14
C ASP A 135 7.21 -7.47 -1.28
N ASP A 136 6.79 -7.68 -0.04
CA ASP A 136 7.32 -8.77 0.80
C ASP A 136 6.68 -10.11 0.42
N GLY A 137 6.82 -10.53 -0.84
CA GLY A 137 6.16 -11.71 -1.40
C GLY A 137 7.11 -12.78 -1.94
N LEU A 138 6.55 -13.94 -2.30
CA LEU A 138 7.28 -15.06 -2.87
C LEU A 138 8.02 -14.67 -4.17
N LEU A 139 7.41 -13.83 -5.01
CA LEU A 139 8.04 -13.40 -6.26
C LEU A 139 9.33 -12.59 -5.98
N THR A 140 9.32 -11.72 -4.98
CA THR A 140 10.52 -10.98 -4.52
C THR A 140 11.59 -11.94 -4.01
N LYS A 141 11.21 -12.99 -3.26
CA LYS A 141 12.16 -14.03 -2.84
C LYS A 141 12.78 -14.81 -3.99
N LEU A 142 12.05 -15.02 -5.10
CA LEU A 142 12.63 -15.63 -6.30
C LEU A 142 13.69 -14.72 -6.95
N ILE A 143 13.49 -13.40 -6.89
CA ILE A 143 14.48 -12.41 -7.37
C ILE A 143 15.72 -12.39 -6.48
N GLU A 144 15.54 -12.29 -5.16
CA GLU A 144 16.64 -12.28 -4.19
C GLU A 144 17.51 -13.53 -4.31
N ASN A 145 16.90 -14.69 -4.56
CA ASN A 145 17.59 -15.96 -4.75
C ASN A 145 18.10 -16.19 -6.18
N GLN A 146 18.00 -15.19 -7.07
CA GLN A 146 18.46 -15.23 -8.46
C GLN A 146 17.80 -16.34 -9.31
N ILE A 147 16.63 -16.83 -8.89
CA ILE A 147 15.84 -17.83 -9.64
C ILE A 147 15.12 -17.16 -10.81
N VAL A 148 14.67 -15.92 -10.61
CA VAL A 148 13.98 -15.09 -11.61
C VAL A 148 14.67 -13.72 -11.62
N ASN A 149 14.92 -13.13 -12.79
CA ASN A 149 15.43 -11.76 -12.86
C ASN A 149 14.28 -10.73 -12.89
N GLU A 150 14.59 -9.45 -12.66
CA GLU A 150 13.61 -8.34 -12.62
C GLU A 150 12.71 -8.28 -13.85
N TYR A 151 13.25 -8.53 -15.06
CA TYR A 151 12.48 -8.51 -16.29
C TYR A 151 11.43 -9.62 -16.33
N HIS A 152 11.81 -10.85 -15.97
CA HIS A 152 10.87 -11.97 -15.90
C HIS A 152 9.87 -11.78 -14.75
N ALA A 153 10.30 -11.27 -13.60
CA ALA A 153 9.40 -11.00 -12.48
C ALA A 153 8.34 -9.95 -12.85
N PHE A 154 8.73 -8.86 -13.52
CA PHE A 154 7.80 -7.88 -14.05
C PHE A 154 6.83 -8.51 -15.06
N ARG A 155 7.32 -9.32 -16.00
CA ARG A 155 6.45 -10.03 -16.96
C ARG A 155 5.46 -10.98 -16.29
N ILE A 156 5.90 -11.71 -15.27
CA ILE A 156 5.04 -12.58 -14.45
C ILE A 156 3.97 -11.72 -13.80
N ASP A 157 4.36 -10.71 -13.02
CA ASP A 157 3.44 -9.84 -12.28
C ASP A 157 2.40 -9.24 -13.23
N GLN A 158 2.81 -8.74 -14.40
CA GLN A 158 1.96 -7.98 -15.32
C GLN A 158 1.18 -8.82 -16.35
N ALA A 159 1.32 -10.14 -16.34
CA ALA A 159 0.62 -11.00 -17.31
C ALA A 159 -0.90 -10.97 -17.13
N MET A 160 -1.61 -10.89 -18.25
CA MET A 160 -3.07 -10.91 -18.36
C MET A 160 -3.61 -12.27 -18.77
N ARG A 161 -2.84 -13.03 -19.53
CA ARG A 161 -3.23 -14.34 -20.05
C ARG A 161 -2.13 -15.38 -19.82
N ALA A 162 -2.55 -16.63 -19.65
CA ALA A 162 -1.62 -17.74 -19.40
C ALA A 162 -0.61 -17.95 -20.55
N ASP A 163 -1.01 -17.69 -21.79
CA ASP A 163 -0.15 -17.87 -22.98
C ASP A 163 0.95 -16.81 -23.12
N GLN A 164 0.94 -15.77 -22.29
CA GLN A 164 2.03 -14.79 -22.20
C GLN A 164 3.21 -15.30 -21.36
N LEU A 165 3.02 -16.42 -20.66
CA LEU A 165 3.96 -17.01 -19.71
C LEU A 165 4.32 -18.44 -20.12
N SER A 166 5.56 -18.82 -19.85
CA SER A 166 5.94 -20.24 -19.81
C SER A 166 5.23 -20.97 -18.65
N GLU A 167 5.23 -22.31 -18.67
CA GLU A 167 4.63 -23.10 -17.59
C GLU A 167 5.23 -22.77 -16.22
N VAL A 168 6.55 -22.58 -16.16
CA VAL A 168 7.29 -22.21 -14.95
C VAL A 168 6.89 -20.80 -14.47
N GLU A 169 6.88 -19.82 -15.37
CA GLU A 169 6.44 -18.45 -15.05
C GLU A 169 4.98 -18.41 -14.59
N TYR A 170 4.11 -19.22 -15.20
CA TYR A 170 2.71 -19.33 -14.79
C TYR A 170 2.57 -19.96 -13.40
N ASN A 171 3.43 -20.92 -13.03
CA ASN A 171 3.48 -21.46 -11.67
C ASN A 171 3.87 -20.36 -10.66
N TYR A 172 4.85 -19.52 -10.99
CA TYR A 172 5.22 -18.37 -10.14
C TYR A 172 4.11 -17.33 -10.05
N PHE A 173 3.41 -17.05 -11.17
CA PHE A 173 2.25 -16.16 -11.18
C PHE A 173 1.18 -16.61 -10.17
N ARG A 174 0.86 -17.91 -10.12
CA ARG A 174 -0.15 -18.45 -9.18
C ARG A 174 0.29 -18.36 -7.71
N LEU A 175 1.60 -18.31 -7.46
CA LEU A 175 2.17 -18.21 -6.11
C LEU A 175 2.46 -16.77 -5.69
N ARG A 176 2.29 -15.78 -6.57
CA ARG A 176 2.77 -14.41 -6.31
C ARG A 176 2.10 -13.73 -5.11
N GLY A 177 0.85 -14.08 -4.80
CA GLY A 177 0.13 -13.59 -3.61
C GLY A 177 0.57 -14.24 -2.29
N GLY A 178 1.60 -15.08 -2.31
CA GLY A 178 2.20 -15.61 -1.09
C GLY A 178 3.04 -14.53 -0.40
N ILE A 179 2.56 -14.04 0.74
CA ILE A 179 3.25 -13.02 1.54
C ILE A 179 4.29 -13.69 2.47
N THR A 180 5.41 -13.00 2.68
CA THR A 180 6.55 -13.43 3.50
C THR A 180 6.78 -12.57 4.74
N GLN A 181 6.23 -11.35 4.77
CA GLN A 181 6.21 -10.46 5.94
C GLN A 181 4.83 -9.82 6.09
N ALA A 182 4.31 -9.80 7.31
CA ALA A 182 3.04 -9.14 7.64
C ALA A 182 3.06 -8.72 9.11
N LEU A 183 2.20 -7.77 9.48
CA LEU A 183 1.92 -7.44 10.87
C LEU A 183 1.16 -8.57 11.54
N GLY A 184 1.43 -8.84 12.82
CA GLY A 184 0.80 -9.93 13.56
C GLY A 184 1.52 -11.27 13.45
N GLY A 185 2.52 -11.37 12.56
CA GLY A 185 3.34 -12.56 12.41
C GLY A 185 4.15 -12.93 13.67
N PRO A 186 4.74 -14.15 13.71
CA PRO A 186 5.42 -14.69 14.89
C PRO A 186 6.71 -13.93 15.26
N ILE A 187 7.24 -13.15 14.33
CA ILE A 187 8.41 -12.29 14.52
C ILE A 187 8.06 -10.86 14.12
N PRO A 188 8.73 -9.83 14.69
CA PRO A 188 8.59 -8.46 14.21
C PRO A 188 8.92 -8.37 12.70
N PRO A 189 8.16 -7.59 11.93
CA PRO A 189 8.36 -7.48 10.49
C PRO A 189 9.59 -6.64 10.16
N THR A 190 10.17 -6.91 9.00
CA THR A 190 11.10 -5.96 8.37
C THR A 190 10.31 -4.80 7.78
N ILE A 191 10.60 -3.58 8.20
CA ILE A 191 9.90 -2.37 7.73
C ILE A 191 10.72 -1.72 6.63
N HIS A 192 10.08 -1.46 5.49
CA HIS A 192 10.70 -0.73 4.39
C HIS A 192 10.23 0.71 4.43
N THR A 193 11.15 1.67 4.59
CA THR A 193 10.84 3.10 4.66
C THR A 193 11.65 3.88 3.64
N ASN A 194 11.03 4.82 2.92
CA ASN A 194 11.74 5.71 2.02
C ASN A 194 11.05 7.07 1.88
N LYS A 195 11.73 8.04 1.27
CA LYS A 195 11.25 9.40 1.07
C LYS A 195 11.46 9.89 -0.35
N ILE A 196 10.51 10.68 -0.85
CA ILE A 196 10.56 11.25 -2.20
C ILE A 196 9.98 12.67 -2.22
N SER A 197 10.55 13.54 -3.05
CA SER A 197 9.99 14.87 -3.31
C SER A 197 8.75 14.76 -4.18
N ILE A 198 7.69 15.47 -3.81
CA ILE A 198 6.40 15.54 -4.49
C ILE A 198 6.20 16.93 -5.10
N ARG A 199 5.69 16.95 -6.32
CA ARG A 199 5.44 18.15 -7.13
C ARG A 199 3.94 18.40 -7.28
N PRO A 200 3.53 19.66 -7.51
CA PRO A 200 2.17 19.94 -7.95
C PRO A 200 1.83 19.12 -9.21
N GLY A 201 0.64 18.50 -9.21
CA GLY A 201 0.16 17.62 -10.27
C GLY A 201 0.44 16.13 -10.04
N ASP A 202 1.38 15.77 -9.17
CA ASP A 202 1.67 14.36 -8.87
C ASP A 202 0.39 13.65 -8.36
N ARG A 203 0.16 12.44 -8.87
CA ARG A 203 -0.89 11.54 -8.38
C ARG A 203 -0.25 10.36 -7.67
N ILE A 204 -0.77 10.04 -6.49
CA ILE A 204 -0.24 8.98 -5.63
C ILE A 204 -1.37 7.99 -5.38
N LEU A 205 -1.09 6.71 -5.54
CA LEU A 205 -2.03 5.63 -5.25
C LEU A 205 -1.45 4.76 -4.13
N LEU A 206 -2.24 4.53 -3.08
CA LEU A 206 -2.03 3.43 -2.14
C LEU A 206 -3.11 2.39 -2.40
N CYS A 207 -2.74 1.13 -2.60
CA CYS A 207 -3.70 0.07 -2.87
C CYS A 207 -3.32 -1.27 -2.25
N THR A 208 -4.34 -2.08 -1.97
CA THR A 208 -4.20 -3.50 -1.60
C THR A 208 -4.01 -4.38 -2.83
N ASP A 209 -3.69 -5.65 -2.62
CA ASP A 209 -3.46 -6.60 -3.71
C ASP A 209 -4.73 -6.86 -4.54
N GLY A 210 -5.91 -6.74 -3.94
CA GLY A 210 -7.20 -6.78 -4.63
C GLY A 210 -7.29 -5.80 -5.81
N ILE A 211 -6.51 -4.71 -5.81
CA ILE A 211 -6.37 -3.82 -6.98
C ILE A 211 -5.34 -4.35 -7.98
N HIS A 212 -4.07 -4.49 -7.57
CA HIS A 212 -2.97 -4.74 -8.52
C HIS A 212 -2.84 -6.20 -8.96
N ASP A 213 -3.53 -7.14 -8.31
CA ASP A 213 -3.68 -8.50 -8.82
C ASP A 213 -4.74 -8.59 -9.91
N ASN A 214 -5.75 -7.72 -9.87
CA ASN A 214 -6.79 -7.64 -10.88
C ASN A 214 -6.39 -6.72 -12.04
N LEU A 215 -5.78 -5.57 -11.78
CA LEU A 215 -5.39 -4.58 -12.79
C LEU A 215 -3.88 -4.59 -13.04
N THR A 216 -3.46 -4.43 -14.29
CA THR A 216 -2.05 -4.19 -14.62
C THR A 216 -1.63 -2.78 -14.24
N ASP A 217 -0.33 -2.53 -14.14
CA ASP A 217 0.22 -1.19 -13.91
C ASP A 217 -0.17 -0.22 -15.04
N GLU A 218 -0.29 -0.72 -16.27
CA GLU A 218 -0.77 0.08 -17.42
C GLU A 218 -2.24 0.48 -17.27
N GLU A 219 -3.11 -0.43 -16.86
CA GLU A 219 -4.52 -0.12 -16.59
C GLU A 219 -4.68 0.86 -15.42
N ILE A 220 -3.89 0.68 -14.36
CA ILE A 220 -3.84 1.61 -13.22
C ILE A 220 -3.39 3.00 -13.69
N GLU A 221 -2.34 3.07 -14.51
CA GLU A 221 -1.83 4.32 -15.10
C GLU A 221 -2.92 5.02 -15.90
N ASP A 222 -3.59 4.32 -16.81
CA ASP A 222 -4.64 4.87 -17.67
C ASP A 222 -5.80 5.43 -16.85
N ILE A 223 -6.26 4.69 -15.83
CA ILE A 223 -7.29 5.14 -14.91
C ILE A 223 -6.81 6.40 -14.17
N LEU A 224 -5.57 6.43 -13.68
CA LEU A 224 -4.99 7.61 -13.03
C LEU A 224 -4.74 8.78 -13.99
N ARG A 225 -4.62 8.59 -15.29
CA ARG A 225 -4.50 9.71 -16.25
C ARG A 225 -5.84 10.31 -16.59
N THR A 226 -6.82 9.45 -16.84
CA THR A 226 -8.11 9.84 -17.45
C THR A 226 -9.18 10.18 -16.42
N SER A 227 -9.11 9.60 -15.22
CA SER A 227 -10.15 9.76 -14.21
C SER A 227 -10.08 11.10 -13.50
N PRO A 228 -11.24 11.76 -13.28
CA PRO A 228 -11.33 12.87 -12.34
C PRO A 228 -10.80 12.51 -10.96
N ARG A 229 -10.20 13.49 -10.30
CA ARG A 229 -9.54 13.30 -8.99
C ARG A 229 -10.48 12.72 -7.93
N SER A 230 -11.73 13.17 -7.90
CA SER A 230 -12.75 12.75 -6.93
C SER A 230 -13.27 11.33 -7.16
N SER A 231 -13.06 10.75 -8.34
CA SER A 231 -13.62 9.45 -8.71
C SER A 231 -12.58 8.37 -8.95
N ALA A 232 -11.29 8.71 -9.04
CA ALA A 232 -10.26 7.75 -9.42
C ALA A 232 -10.15 6.55 -8.48
N SER A 233 -10.20 6.74 -7.15
CA SER A 233 -10.22 5.61 -6.20
C SER A 233 -11.41 4.68 -6.46
N ARG A 234 -12.60 5.24 -6.71
CA ARG A 234 -13.82 4.48 -7.00
C ARG A 234 -13.72 3.73 -8.33
N ILE A 235 -13.16 4.37 -9.36
CA ILE A 235 -13.00 3.76 -10.69
C ILE A 235 -12.00 2.60 -10.60
N LEU A 236 -10.87 2.76 -9.92
CA LEU A 236 -9.92 1.66 -9.68
C LEU A 236 -10.59 0.46 -8.99
N VAL A 237 -11.31 0.70 -7.91
CA VAL A 237 -12.03 -0.35 -7.17
C VAL A 237 -13.07 -1.03 -8.05
N GLU A 238 -13.85 -0.27 -8.82
CA GLU A 238 -14.88 -0.85 -9.67
C GLU A 238 -14.30 -1.64 -10.85
N SER A 239 -13.23 -1.14 -11.48
CA SER A 239 -12.52 -1.86 -12.54
C SER A 239 -11.90 -3.16 -12.02
N ALA A 240 -11.24 -3.13 -10.86
CA ALA A 240 -10.70 -4.32 -10.22
C ALA A 240 -11.81 -5.32 -9.86
N ARG A 241 -12.93 -4.82 -9.33
CA ARG A 241 -14.10 -5.65 -8.99
C ARG A 241 -14.71 -6.28 -10.22
N GLN A 242 -14.85 -5.54 -11.32
CA GLN A 242 -15.37 -6.12 -12.55
C GLN A 242 -14.48 -7.28 -13.02
N ARG A 243 -13.16 -7.07 -13.03
CA ARG A 243 -12.16 -8.08 -13.38
C ARG A 243 -12.22 -9.33 -12.48
N SER A 244 -12.45 -9.16 -11.17
CA SER A 244 -12.51 -10.28 -10.23
C SER A 244 -13.71 -11.21 -10.44
N HIS A 245 -14.70 -10.80 -11.24
CA HIS A 245 -15.86 -11.62 -11.61
C HIS A 245 -15.75 -12.21 -13.02
N GLU A 246 -14.67 -11.90 -13.76
CA GLU A 246 -14.43 -12.47 -15.09
C GLU A 246 -14.01 -13.94 -15.01
N ASP A 247 -14.24 -14.68 -16.10
CA ASP A 247 -13.83 -16.07 -16.23
C ASP A 247 -12.30 -16.17 -16.27
N ARG A 248 -11.72 -17.06 -15.45
CA ARG A 248 -10.28 -17.29 -15.38
C ARG A 248 -9.67 -17.82 -16.68
N THR A 249 -10.48 -18.34 -17.59
CA THR A 249 -10.07 -18.72 -18.95
C THR A 249 -9.84 -17.51 -19.86
N GLN A 250 -10.47 -16.37 -19.57
CA GLN A 250 -10.28 -15.11 -20.31
C GLN A 250 -9.11 -14.30 -19.76
N THR A 251 -8.96 -14.30 -18.44
CA THR A 251 -7.89 -13.58 -17.73
C THR A 251 -7.38 -14.37 -16.55
N ILE A 252 -6.06 -14.46 -16.39
CA ILE A 252 -5.46 -15.10 -15.21
C ILE A 252 -5.50 -14.18 -13.98
N ARG A 253 -5.91 -12.92 -14.14
CA ARG A 253 -5.99 -11.89 -13.09
C ARG A 253 -7.34 -11.81 -12.39
N SER A 254 -8.25 -12.75 -12.61
CA SER A 254 -9.53 -12.83 -11.87
C SER A 254 -9.32 -13.37 -10.45
N LYS A 255 -9.12 -12.44 -9.50
CA LYS A 255 -8.89 -12.72 -8.07
C LYS A 255 -10.00 -12.06 -7.23
N PRO A 256 -10.94 -12.84 -6.66
CA PRO A 256 -11.88 -12.34 -5.66
C PRO A 256 -11.12 -11.90 -4.41
N ASP A 257 -11.30 -10.63 -4.02
CA ASP A 257 -10.60 -10.05 -2.87
C ASP A 257 -11.27 -8.79 -2.34
N ASP A 258 -10.81 -8.33 -1.18
CA ASP A 258 -11.13 -7.01 -0.65
C ASP A 258 -10.30 -5.92 -1.35
N MET A 259 -10.99 -4.89 -1.84
CA MET A 259 -10.39 -3.88 -2.71
C MET A 259 -10.37 -2.52 -2.03
N SER A 260 -9.18 -2.07 -1.68
CA SER A 260 -8.95 -0.75 -1.09
C SER A 260 -7.99 0.07 -1.95
N ALA A 261 -8.40 1.28 -2.30
CA ALA A 261 -7.58 2.25 -3.03
C ALA A 261 -7.75 3.66 -2.46
N ILE A 262 -6.63 4.36 -2.26
CA ILE A 262 -6.59 5.79 -1.94
C ILE A 262 -5.81 6.48 -3.05
N VAL A 263 -6.46 7.40 -3.77
CA VAL A 263 -5.80 8.26 -4.75
C VAL A 263 -5.71 9.69 -4.24
N LEU A 264 -4.49 10.21 -4.24
CA LEU A 264 -4.18 11.60 -3.91
C LEU A 264 -3.79 12.34 -5.18
N THR A 265 -4.12 13.63 -5.25
CA THR A 265 -3.58 14.52 -6.28
C THR A 265 -3.05 15.78 -5.62
N CYS A 266 -1.74 15.94 -5.69
CA CYS A 266 -1.03 17.02 -5.02
C CYS A 266 -1.25 18.34 -5.79
N ARG A 267 -1.77 19.38 -5.13
CA ARG A 267 -2.13 20.66 -5.77
C ARG A 267 -1.55 21.89 -5.06
N PHE A 268 -0.46 21.70 -4.34
CA PHE A 268 0.12 22.72 -3.47
C PHE A 268 0.22 24.11 -4.13
#